data_AF-A0A1M6YAL6-F1
#
_entry.id   AF-A0A1M6YAL6-F1
#
_cell.length_a   1.000
_cell.length_b   1.000
_cell.length_c   1.000
_cell.angle_alpha   90.00
_cell.angle_beta   90.00
_cell.angle_gamma   90.00
#
_symmetry.space_group_name_H-M   'P 1'
#
loop_
_entity.id
_entity.type
_entity.pdbx_description
1 polymer ?
#
loop_
_entity_poly.entity_id
_entity_poly.type
_entity_poly.pdbx_seq_one_letter_code
_entity_poly.pdbx_strand_id
1 'polypeptide(L)'
;MMANEEIDYKLAAEQLRTGKPLFGKDGALAPMLERILNAALEGEMDAHLSEGSRESGNRRNGKMPKTVQTQYGEVTVETPRDRDGSFDPQTVRKRETIL
;
A
#
# COMPACT_ATOMS: atom_id res chain seq x y z
N MET A 1 -6.90 11.55 -4.77
CA MET A 1 -5.71 12.29 -4.31
C MET A 1 -5.31 11.60 -3.02
N MET A 2 -4.15 10.93 -2.99
CA MET A 2 -3.67 10.37 -1.72
C MET A 2 -3.50 11.54 -0.78
N ALA A 3 -4.21 11.56 0.35
CA ALA A 3 -3.98 12.56 1.37
C ALA A 3 -2.52 12.41 1.80
N ASN A 4 -1.72 13.45 1.55
CA ASN A 4 -0.39 13.55 2.13
C ASN A 4 -0.59 13.88 3.62
N GLU A 5 -1.02 12.90 4.41
CA GLU A 5 -0.91 13.00 5.85
C GLU A 5 0.57 12.79 6.19
N GLU A 6 1.21 13.90 6.52
CA GLU A 6 2.56 13.92 7.09
C GLU A 6 2.55 13.08 8.37
N ILE A 7 3.64 12.35 8.62
CA ILE A 7 3.75 11.57 9.87
C ILE A 7 3.73 12.56 11.04
N ASP A 8 2.82 12.36 11.99
CA ASP A 8 2.81 13.16 13.22
C ASP A 8 3.95 12.70 14.14
N TYR A 9 5.11 13.31 13.96
CA TYR A 9 6.30 13.03 14.75
C TYR A 9 6.14 13.39 16.24
N LYS A 10 5.25 14.33 16.58
CA LYS A 10 4.98 14.67 17.99
C LYS A 10 4.18 13.56 18.66
N LEU A 11 3.14 13.08 18.00
CA LEU A 11 2.36 11.93 18.45
C LEU A 11 3.23 10.67 18.53
N ALA A 12 4.06 10.41 17.51
CA ALA A 12 4.98 9.28 17.51
C ALA A 12 5.95 9.32 18.71
N ALA A 13 6.53 10.50 19.00
CA ALA A 13 7.41 10.68 20.15
C ALA A 13 6.67 10.48 21.49
N GLU A 14 5.42 10.95 21.60
CA GLU A 14 4.59 10.70 22.80
C GLU A 14 4.28 9.21 22.98
N GLN A 15 3.83 8.54 21.91
CA GLN A 15 3.50 7.11 21.93
C GLN A 15 4.73 6.28 22.32
N LEU A 16 5.88 6.58 21.74
CA LEU A 16 7.15 5.95 22.09
C LEU A 16 7.52 6.13 23.58
N ARG A 17 7.38 7.36 24.12
CA ARG A 17 7.69 7.64 25.53
C ARG A 17 6.71 6.98 26.50
N THR A 18 5.46 6.82 26.10
CA THR A 18 4.37 6.30 26.96
C THR A 18 4.12 4.80 26.78
N GLY A 19 4.81 4.15 25.83
CA GLY A 19 4.61 2.74 25.50
C GLY A 19 3.28 2.46 24.78
N LYS A 20 2.59 3.49 24.26
CA LYS A 20 1.40 3.31 23.43
C LYS A 20 1.82 2.74 22.06
N PRO A 21 0.96 1.94 21.40
CA PRO A 21 1.26 1.40 20.08
C PRO A 21 1.55 2.48 19.04
N LEU A 22 2.64 2.32 18.27
CA LEU A 22 3.02 3.20 17.16
C LEU A 22 2.29 2.87 15.85
N PHE A 23 1.75 1.65 15.75
CA PHE A 23 1.02 1.16 14.59
C PHE A 23 -0.42 0.78 14.98
N GLY A 24 -1.21 0.35 14.00
CA GLY A 24 -2.65 0.13 14.14
C GLY A 24 -3.46 1.41 13.93
N LYS A 25 -4.78 1.33 14.11
CA LYS A 25 -5.74 2.41 13.75
C LYS A 25 -5.37 3.80 14.31
N ASP A 26 -4.84 3.87 15.52
CA ASP A 26 -4.48 5.11 16.20
C ASP A 26 -2.95 5.31 16.31
N GLY A 27 -2.17 4.48 15.62
CA GLY A 27 -0.71 4.53 15.65
C GLY A 27 -0.15 5.61 14.73
N ALA A 28 0.75 6.46 15.24
CA ALA A 28 1.33 7.56 14.47
C ALA A 28 2.10 7.12 13.21
N LEU A 29 2.57 5.87 13.17
CA LEU A 29 3.32 5.29 12.04
C LEU A 29 2.45 4.42 11.12
N ALA A 30 1.16 4.22 11.41
CA ALA A 30 0.29 3.46 10.51
C ALA A 30 0.22 4.05 9.08
N PRO A 31 0.15 5.38 8.87
CA PRO A 31 0.20 5.97 7.52
C PRO A 31 1.52 5.69 6.79
N MET A 32 2.63 5.54 7.51
CA MET A 32 3.92 5.20 6.91
C MET A 32 3.91 3.80 6.31
N LEU A 33 3.38 2.82 7.05
CA LEU A 33 3.28 1.44 6.57
C LEU A 33 2.36 1.34 5.34
N GLU A 34 1.21 2.01 5.38
CA GLU A 34 0.30 2.12 4.24
C GLU A 34 1.02 2.67 3.00
N ARG A 35 1.77 3.77 3.16
CA ARG A 35 2.51 4.40 2.06
C ARG A 35 3.57 3.49 1.48
N ILE A 36 4.31 2.75 2.32
CA ILE A 36 5.33 1.81 1.86
C ILE A 36 4.69 0.70 1.01
N LEU A 37 3.61 0.09 1.49
CA LEU A 37 2.91 -0.98 0.77
C LEU A 37 2.32 -0.46 -0.54
N ASN A 38 1.66 0.69 -0.52
CA ASN A 38 1.11 1.31 -1.73
C ASN A 38 2.20 1.68 -2.75
N ALA A 39 3.33 2.24 -2.30
CA ALA A 39 4.45 2.59 -3.18
C ALA A 39 5.08 1.35 -3.82
N ALA A 40 5.24 0.27 -3.06
CA ALA A 40 5.74 -1.00 -3.58
C ALA A 40 4.81 -1.59 -4.66
N LEU A 41 3.48 -1.60 -4.40
CA LEU A 41 2.48 -2.05 -5.38
C LEU A 41 2.47 -1.20 -6.65
N GLU A 42 2.64 0.12 -6.53
CA GLU A 42 2.76 1.01 -7.69
C GLU A 42 4.02 0.75 -8.50
N GLY A 43 5.17 0.55 -7.83
CA GLY A 43 6.42 0.20 -8.49
C GLY A 43 6.34 -1.13 -9.24
N GLU A 44 5.69 -2.14 -8.64
CA GLU A 44 5.42 -3.41 -9.31
C GLU A 44 4.55 -3.23 -10.57
N MET A 45 3.52 -2.39 -10.51
CA MET A 45 2.67 -2.09 -11.66
C MET A 45 3.42 -1.34 -12.77
N ASP A 46 4.29 -0.39 -12.41
CA ASP A 46 5.12 0.33 -13.38
C ASP A 46 6.09 -0.62 -14.10
N ALA A 47 6.68 -1.57 -13.38
CA ALA A 47 7.52 -2.61 -13.96
C ALA A 47 6.73 -3.56 -14.88
N HIS A 48 5.53 -3.98 -14.44
CA HIS A 48 4.63 -4.84 -15.22
C HIS A 48 4.20 -4.21 -16.55
N LEU A 49 3.97 -2.91 -16.56
CA LEU A 49 3.56 -2.16 -17.75
C LEU A 49 4.75 -1.62 -18.58
N SER A 50 5.95 -2.17 -18.43
CA SER A 50 7.09 -1.84 -19.30
C SER A 50 6.80 -2.05 -20.80
N GLU A 51 7.66 -1.53 -21.68
CA GLU A 51 7.34 -1.21 -23.09
C GLU A 51 6.55 -2.30 -23.84
N GLY A 52 6.91 -3.58 -23.72
CA GLY A 52 6.23 -4.67 -24.42
C GLY A 52 4.74 -4.85 -24.07
N SER A 53 4.34 -4.56 -22.83
CA SER A 53 2.93 -4.64 -22.39
C SER A 53 2.09 -3.48 -22.93
N ARG A 54 2.70 -2.31 -23.16
CA ARG A 54 2.00 -1.13 -23.68
C ARG A 54 1.76 -1.24 -25.18
N GLU A 55 2.72 -1.81 -25.91
CA GLU A 55 2.59 -2.08 -27.35
C GLU A 55 1.45 -3.07 -27.65
N SER A 56 1.18 -4.02 -26.76
CA SER A 56 0.03 -4.94 -26.87
C SER A 56 -1.32 -4.30 -26.47
N GLY A 57 -1.34 -3.01 -26.10
CA GLY A 57 -2.54 -2.27 -25.72
C GLY A 57 -2.93 -2.39 -24.24
N ASN A 58 -2.10 -3.04 -23.40
CA ASN A 58 -2.34 -3.09 -21.97
C ASN A 58 -2.05 -1.73 -21.33
N ARG A 59 -2.82 -1.38 -20.30
CA ARG A 59 -2.75 -0.09 -19.62
C ARG A 59 -3.32 -0.20 -18.21
N ARG A 60 -3.03 0.80 -17.37
CA ARG A 60 -3.65 0.93 -16.04
C ARG A 60 -5.18 1.03 -16.16
N ASN A 61 -5.88 0.35 -15.26
CA ASN A 61 -7.33 0.29 -15.17
C ASN A 61 -7.81 0.55 -13.74
N GLY A 62 -7.32 1.65 -13.15
CA GLY A 62 -7.66 2.08 -11.80
C GLY A 62 -6.95 1.28 -10.70
N LYS A 63 -7.49 1.42 -9.48
CA LYS A 63 -7.04 0.76 -8.26
C LYS A 63 -8.25 0.25 -7.50
N MET A 64 -8.04 -0.74 -6.64
CA MET A 64 -9.06 -1.30 -5.76
C MET A 64 -8.57 -1.30 -4.32
N PRO A 65 -9.36 -0.82 -3.35
CA PRO A 65 -9.02 -0.92 -1.94
C PRO A 65 -9.00 -2.39 -1.51
N LYS A 66 -8.03 -2.75 -0.67
CA LYS A 66 -7.90 -4.06 -0.04
C LYS A 66 -7.40 -3.87 1.38
N THR A 67 -8.18 -4.35 2.35
CA THR A 67 -7.79 -4.36 3.76
C THR A 67 -6.94 -5.59 4.06
N VAL A 68 -5.78 -5.38 4.67
CA VAL A 68 -4.77 -6.39 4.93
C VAL A 68 -4.38 -6.34 6.40
N GLN A 69 -4.45 -7.48 7.07
CA GLN A 69 -3.93 -7.65 8.42
C GLN A 69 -2.42 -7.83 8.36
N THR A 70 -1.68 -7.01 9.11
CA THR A 70 -0.24 -7.15 9.27
C THR A 70 0.09 -7.41 10.73
N GLN A 71 1.32 -7.84 11.03
CA GLN A 71 1.81 -7.89 12.42
C GLN A 71 1.76 -6.53 13.15
N TYR A 72 1.67 -5.42 12.40
CA TYR A 72 1.59 -4.05 12.92
C TYR A 72 0.16 -3.50 12.94
N GLY A 73 -0.85 -4.33 12.67
CA GLY A 73 -2.25 -3.96 12.62
C GLY A 73 -2.81 -3.90 11.21
N GLU A 74 -4.09 -3.53 11.13
CA GLU A 74 -4.84 -3.46 9.89
C GLU A 74 -4.41 -2.25 9.05
N VAL A 75 -4.20 -2.47 7.75
CA VAL A 75 -3.86 -1.44 6.77
C VAL A 75 -4.75 -1.59 5.54
N THR A 76 -5.26 -0.49 5.00
CA THR A 76 -5.96 -0.50 3.71
C THR A 76 -5.01 -0.07 2.61
N VAL A 77 -4.79 -0.93 1.62
CA VAL A 77 -3.93 -0.65 0.46
C VAL A 77 -4.76 -0.48 -0.81
N GLU A 78 -4.28 0.36 -1.72
CA GLU A 78 -4.89 0.64 -3.02
C GLU A 78 -4.19 -0.20 -4.10
N THR A 79 -4.67 -1.42 -4.33
CA THR A 79 -4.03 -2.36 -5.27
C THR A 79 -4.27 -1.91 -6.71
N PRO A 80 -3.22 -1.59 -7.50
CA PRO A 80 -3.37 -1.17 -8.88
C PRO A 80 -3.78 -2.36 -9.77
N ARG A 81 -4.47 -2.07 -10.87
CA ARG A 81 -4.89 -3.07 -11.85
C ARG A 81 -4.53 -2.65 -13.27
N ASP A 82 -4.24 -3.63 -14.11
CA ASP A 82 -4.11 -3.48 -15.56
C ASP A 82 -5.43 -3.84 -16.27
N ARG A 83 -5.54 -3.47 -17.55
CA ARG A 83 -6.74 -3.71 -18.36
C ARG A 83 -6.95 -5.20 -18.60
N ASP A 84 -5.87 -5.92 -18.84
CA ASP A 84 -5.91 -7.34 -19.21
C ASP A 84 -6.01 -8.25 -17.98
N GLY A 85 -5.85 -7.70 -16.76
CA GLY A 85 -5.90 -8.44 -15.50
C GLY A 85 -4.69 -9.37 -15.27
N SER A 86 -3.63 -9.17 -16.06
CA SER A 86 -2.41 -9.96 -16.07
C SER A 86 -1.43 -9.60 -14.96
N PHE A 87 -1.58 -8.42 -14.34
CA PHE A 87 -0.70 -7.98 -13.25
C PHE A 87 -0.78 -8.94 -12.06
N ASP A 88 0.35 -9.46 -11.58
CA ASP A 88 0.43 -10.38 -10.44
C ASP A 88 1.35 -9.81 -9.34
N PRO A 89 0.81 -9.03 -8.39
CA PRO A 89 1.61 -8.35 -7.37
C PRO A 89 2.25 -9.35 -6.39
N GLN A 90 3.46 -9.04 -5.94
CA GLN A 90 4.22 -9.88 -5.01
C GLN A 90 4.24 -9.31 -3.59
N THR A 91 4.23 -7.99 -3.44
CA THR A 91 4.17 -7.31 -2.12
C THR A 91 2.91 -7.67 -1.35
N VAL A 92 1.75 -7.63 -2.02
CA VAL A 92 0.49 -8.13 -1.47
C VAL A 92 -0.27 -8.87 -2.56
N ARG A 93 -0.24 -10.20 -2.52
CA ARG A 93 -0.77 -11.05 -3.59
C ARG A 93 -2.26 -10.87 -3.79
N LYS A 94 -2.75 -11.34 -4.95
CA LYS A 94 -4.19 -11.35 -5.25
C LYS A 94 -4.95 -12.11 -4.16
N ARG A 95 -5.97 -11.48 -3.58
CA ARG A 95 -6.84 -12.03 -2.51
C ARG A 95 -6.12 -12.31 -1.19
N GLU A 96 -4.84 -11.93 -1.05
CA GLU A 96 -4.12 -12.00 0.23
C GLU A 96 -4.61 -10.88 1.15
N THR A 97 -5.09 -11.27 2.33
CA THR A 97 -5.61 -10.37 3.37
C THR A 97 -4.83 -10.46 4.69
N ILE A 98 -3.75 -11.25 4.73
CA ILE A 98 -2.86 -11.43 5.89
C ILE A 98 -1.42 -11.41 5.38
N LEU A 99 -0.57 -10.55 5.96
CA LEU A 99 0.86 -10.39 5.70
C LEU A 99 1.71 -10.77 6.92
#